data_AF-G4KMN8-F1
#
_entry.id   AF-G4KMN8-F1
#
_cell.length_a   1.000
_cell.length_b   1.000
_cell.length_c   1.000
_cell.angle_alpha   90.00
_cell.angle_beta   90.00
_cell.angle_gamma   90.00
#
_symmetry.space_group_name_H-M   'P 1'
#
loop_
_entity.id
_entity.type
_entity.pdbx_description
1 polymer ?
#
loop_
_entity_poly.entity_id
_entity_poly.type
_entity_poly.pdbx_seq_one_letter_code
_entity_poly.pdbx_strand_id
1 'polypeptide(L)'
;MDKNFSSIPTVGAAIEVMHYIFGHLNSAKSTVSRKKATEIKHSLIHKLMPNYPYESYTNHELLKNYEIIQRPGFFEYQLDDELIKWMPDKIIFIPPDTLTKIQIMSLAFQCSILNRHNEAAKEIFKCIIAAINLYFNYFAKEVEQYSKCAEYLLPVLKLIEPESKLKITQALVPYIKSSLDLSGQFSDLLMENKNFEGVKALLEESIFSLNTNTENQVLA
;
A
#
# COMPACT_ATOMS: atom_id res chain seq x y z
N MET A 1 1.59 -3.95 13.39
CA MET A 1 0.71 -3.33 12.39
C MET A 1 0.26 -1.94 12.88
N ASP A 2 1.18 -1.16 13.46
CA ASP A 2 0.79 -0.36 14.64
C ASP A 2 0.82 1.18 14.54
N LYS A 3 1.18 1.82 13.43
CA LYS A 3 1.22 3.31 13.43
C LYS A 3 0.76 4.02 12.15
N ASN A 4 0.35 3.29 11.12
CA ASN A 4 0.59 3.81 9.77
C ASN A 4 -0.66 3.96 8.86
N PHE A 5 -1.82 3.44 9.26
CA PHE A 5 -3.06 3.48 8.46
C PHE A 5 -3.66 4.89 8.27
N SER A 6 -3.16 5.86 9.03
CA SER A 6 -3.53 7.29 8.93
C SER A 6 -3.10 7.96 7.62
N SER A 7 -2.33 7.27 6.78
CA SER A 7 -1.86 7.75 5.48
C SER A 7 -2.82 7.46 4.32
N ILE A 8 -3.94 6.78 4.56
CA ILE A 8 -4.91 6.47 3.50
C ILE A 8 -5.62 7.79 3.10
N PRO A 9 -5.57 8.17 1.81
CA PRO A 9 -5.94 9.52 1.37
C PRO A 9 -7.47 9.77 1.41
N THR A 10 -8.28 8.71 1.35
CA THR A 10 -9.74 8.82 1.32
C THR A 10 -10.38 7.95 2.39
N VAL A 11 -11.44 8.47 3.00
CA VAL A 11 -12.22 7.75 4.01
C VAL A 11 -12.78 6.43 3.46
N GLY A 12 -13.23 6.41 2.19
CA GLY A 12 -13.75 5.20 1.54
C GLY A 12 -12.70 4.09 1.47
N ALA A 13 -11.50 4.39 0.98
CA ALA A 13 -10.40 3.43 0.96
C ALA A 13 -10.06 2.94 2.37
N ALA A 14 -10.04 3.83 3.37
CA ALA A 14 -9.73 3.46 4.75
C ALA A 14 -10.76 2.47 5.33
N ILE A 15 -12.04 2.73 5.06
CA ILE A 15 -13.13 1.85 5.47
C ILE A 15 -13.03 0.49 4.79
N GLU A 16 -12.69 0.45 3.52
CA GLU A 16 -12.53 -0.81 2.77
C GLU A 16 -11.39 -1.67 3.31
N VAL A 17 -10.23 -1.06 3.59
CA VAL A 17 -9.11 -1.76 4.25
C VAL A 17 -9.55 -2.34 5.58
N MET A 18 -10.24 -1.53 6.38
CA MET A 18 -10.74 -1.97 7.67
C MET A 18 -11.71 -3.14 7.52
N HIS A 19 -12.67 -3.03 6.60
CA HIS A 19 -13.64 -4.07 6.30
C HIS A 19 -12.97 -5.38 5.86
N TYR A 20 -11.99 -5.32 4.97
CA TYR A 20 -11.24 -6.50 4.52
C TYR A 20 -10.49 -7.18 5.67
N ILE A 21 -9.74 -6.41 6.46
CA ILE A 21 -8.99 -6.96 7.59
C ILE A 21 -9.98 -7.59 8.59
N PHE A 22 -11.12 -6.96 8.83
CA PHE A 22 -12.12 -7.47 9.76
C PHE A 22 -12.73 -8.77 9.25
N GLY A 23 -13.06 -8.84 7.95
CA GLY A 23 -13.53 -10.06 7.31
C GLY A 23 -12.52 -11.21 7.42
N HIS A 24 -11.23 -10.92 7.25
CA HIS A 24 -10.17 -11.92 7.42
C HIS A 24 -10.07 -12.38 8.88
N LEU A 25 -10.08 -11.45 9.83
CA LEU A 25 -10.01 -11.76 11.27
C LEU A 25 -11.23 -12.53 11.77
N ASN A 26 -12.40 -12.32 11.16
CA ASN A 26 -13.64 -13.02 11.45
C ASN A 26 -13.78 -14.38 10.74
N SER A 27 -12.89 -14.68 9.79
CA SER A 27 -12.94 -15.92 9.03
C SER A 27 -12.62 -17.11 9.93
N ALA A 28 -13.36 -18.22 9.75
CA ALA A 28 -13.07 -19.50 10.39
C ALA A 28 -11.67 -20.05 10.04
N LYS A 29 -11.04 -19.53 8.98
CA LYS A 29 -9.68 -19.88 8.56
C LYS A 29 -8.59 -19.04 9.22
N SER A 30 -8.95 -18.03 10.01
CA SER A 30 -7.99 -17.19 10.72
C SER A 30 -7.24 -18.00 11.79
N THR A 31 -5.91 -17.91 11.77
CA THR A 31 -5.05 -18.49 12.83
C THR A 31 -4.87 -17.54 14.02
N VAL A 32 -5.43 -16.33 13.94
CA VAL A 32 -5.33 -15.30 14.99
C VAL A 32 -6.37 -15.58 16.08
N SER A 33 -5.96 -15.55 17.35
CA SER A 33 -6.88 -15.75 18.47
C SER A 33 -7.95 -14.65 18.51
N ARG A 34 -9.15 -14.97 19.00
CA ARG A 34 -10.28 -14.01 19.09
C ARG A 34 -9.87 -12.73 19.81
N LYS A 35 -9.22 -12.85 20.97
CA LYS A 35 -8.70 -11.71 21.74
C LYS A 35 -7.78 -10.84 20.89
N LYS A 36 -6.83 -11.44 20.17
CA LYS A 36 -5.89 -10.70 19.35
C LYS A 36 -6.56 -10.06 18.13
N ALA A 37 -7.55 -10.72 17.54
CA ALA A 37 -8.37 -10.17 16.47
C ALA A 37 -9.13 -8.91 16.95
N THR A 38 -9.78 -8.97 18.11
CA THR A 38 -10.49 -7.82 18.69
C THR A 38 -9.53 -6.67 19.00
N GLU A 39 -8.34 -6.94 19.54
CA GLU A 39 -7.29 -5.93 19.73
C GLU A 39 -6.89 -5.24 18.40
N ILE A 40 -6.72 -6.01 17.32
CA ILE A 40 -6.36 -5.47 16.00
C ILE A 40 -7.51 -4.62 15.44
N LYS A 41 -8.76 -5.09 15.53
CA LYS A 41 -9.94 -4.33 15.06
C LYS A 41 -10.09 -3.01 15.80
N HIS A 42 -9.99 -3.06 17.13
CA HIS A 42 -10.02 -1.88 17.99
C HIS A 42 -8.94 -0.88 17.59
N SER A 43 -7.70 -1.35 17.41
CA SER A 43 -6.56 -0.56 16.98
C SER A 43 -6.76 0.10 15.60
N LEU A 44 -7.45 -0.57 14.68
CA LEU A 44 -7.77 -0.03 13.35
C LEU A 44 -8.82 1.09 13.42
N ILE A 45 -9.94 0.89 14.13
CA ILE A 45 -10.97 1.94 14.32
C ILE A 45 -10.35 3.18 14.97
N HIS A 46 -9.61 2.97 16.05
CA HIS A 46 -8.91 4.00 16.82
C HIS A 46 -7.97 4.85 15.96
N LYS A 47 -7.31 4.23 14.97
CA LYS A 47 -6.32 4.92 14.13
C LYS A 47 -6.92 5.55 12.89
N LEU A 48 -8.03 5.04 12.38
CA LEU A 48 -8.61 5.48 11.12
C LEU A 48 -9.69 6.54 11.32
N MET A 49 -10.67 6.27 12.18
CA MET A 49 -11.88 7.11 12.29
C MET A 49 -11.59 8.56 12.71
N PRO A 50 -10.63 8.86 13.61
CA PRO A 50 -10.33 10.25 13.98
C PRO A 50 -9.71 11.09 12.86
N ASN A 51 -9.16 10.47 11.81
CA ASN A 51 -8.48 11.22 10.73
C ASN A 51 -9.45 11.77 9.68
N TYR A 52 -10.72 11.40 9.75
CA TYR A 52 -11.74 11.83 8.80
C TYR A 52 -12.90 12.51 9.53
N PRO A 53 -13.58 13.47 8.90
CA PRO A 53 -14.81 14.05 9.45
C PRO A 53 -15.85 12.96 9.72
N TYR A 54 -16.51 12.98 10.88
CA TYR A 54 -17.46 11.93 11.27
C TYR A 54 -18.62 11.77 10.27
N GLU A 55 -19.07 12.89 9.70
CA GLU A 55 -20.12 12.94 8.68
C GLU A 55 -19.75 12.15 7.42
N SER A 56 -18.44 11.98 7.17
CA SER A 56 -17.95 11.28 5.98
C SER A 56 -18.08 9.76 6.07
N TYR A 57 -18.37 9.19 7.25
CA TYR A 57 -18.49 7.74 7.43
C TYR A 57 -19.64 7.25 8.31
N THR A 58 -20.34 8.15 9.03
CA THR A 58 -21.45 7.79 9.95
C THR A 58 -22.53 6.89 9.34
N ASN A 59 -22.83 7.03 8.04
CA ASN A 59 -23.84 6.23 7.32
C ASN A 59 -23.23 5.23 6.33
N HIS A 60 -21.93 4.94 6.44
CA HIS A 60 -21.26 4.10 5.46
C HIS A 60 -21.69 2.63 5.60
N GLU A 61 -22.14 2.01 4.52
CA GLU A 61 -22.75 0.67 4.56
C GLU A 61 -21.83 -0.40 5.18
N LEU A 62 -20.54 -0.38 4.82
CA LEU A 62 -19.54 -1.32 5.36
C LEU A 62 -19.29 -1.18 6.87
N LEU A 63 -19.74 -0.09 7.49
CA LEU A 63 -19.57 0.19 8.92
C LEU A 63 -20.83 -0.07 9.75
N LYS A 64 -21.96 -0.36 9.12
CA LYS A 64 -23.27 -0.45 9.79
C LYS A 64 -23.30 -1.42 10.98
N ASN A 65 -22.51 -2.49 10.91
CA ASN A 65 -22.45 -3.53 11.95
C ASN A 65 -21.59 -3.13 13.16
N TYR A 66 -20.88 -2.00 13.12
CA TYR A 66 -19.99 -1.56 14.20
C TYR A 66 -20.56 -0.37 14.98
N GLU A 67 -21.71 0.17 14.56
CA GLU A 67 -22.42 1.27 15.26
C GLU A 67 -21.48 2.38 15.78
N ILE A 68 -20.58 2.87 14.92
CA ILE A 68 -19.58 3.85 15.31
C ILE A 68 -20.24 5.22 15.50
N ILE A 69 -20.29 5.69 16.74
CA ILE A 69 -20.90 6.97 17.14
C ILE A 69 -19.83 7.88 17.73
N GLN A 70 -19.72 9.11 17.19
CA GLN A 70 -18.92 10.16 17.80
C GLN A 70 -19.74 10.92 18.86
N ARG A 71 -19.23 10.97 20.08
CA ARG A 71 -19.77 11.74 21.21
C ARG A 71 -18.79 12.87 21.56
N PRO A 72 -19.22 13.89 22.32
CA PRO A 72 -18.30 14.91 22.82
C PRO A 72 -17.16 14.29 23.63
N GLY A 73 -15.95 14.30 23.07
CA GLY A 73 -14.72 13.81 23.73
C GLY A 73 -14.45 12.31 23.64
N PHE A 74 -15.32 11.50 23.01
CA PHE A 74 -15.10 10.05 22.86
C PHE A 74 -15.88 9.43 21.70
N PHE A 75 -15.53 8.21 21.32
CA PHE A 75 -16.28 7.36 20.39
C PHE A 75 -16.90 6.17 21.12
N GLU A 76 -18.07 5.77 20.67
CA GLU A 76 -18.77 4.53 21.03
C GLU A 76 -18.85 3.64 19.80
N TYR A 77 -18.55 2.35 19.92
CA TYR A 77 -18.72 1.40 18.81
C TYR A 77 -18.82 -0.04 19.31
N GLN A 78 -19.40 -0.92 18.49
CA GLN A 78 -19.58 -2.33 18.77
C GLN A 78 -18.52 -3.18 18.05
N LEU A 79 -17.85 -4.07 18.79
CA LEU A 79 -16.95 -5.10 18.24
C LEU A 79 -17.23 -6.43 18.90
N ASP A 80 -17.49 -7.48 18.10
CA ASP A 80 -17.62 -8.86 18.57
C ASP A 80 -18.58 -9.02 19.78
N ASP A 81 -19.71 -8.30 19.72
CA ASP A 81 -20.77 -8.17 20.72
C ASP A 81 -20.42 -7.33 21.98
N GLU A 82 -19.23 -6.72 22.01
CA GLU A 82 -18.81 -5.82 23.07
C GLU A 82 -18.99 -4.35 22.68
N LEU A 83 -19.60 -3.57 23.57
CA LEU A 83 -19.64 -2.12 23.45
C LEU A 83 -18.33 -1.52 23.97
N ILE A 84 -17.64 -0.80 23.09
CA ILE A 84 -16.38 -0.15 23.40
C ILE A 84 -16.62 1.35 23.48
N LYS A 85 -16.09 1.95 24.56
CA LYS A 85 -16.02 3.40 24.75
C LYS A 85 -14.57 3.81 24.75
N TRP A 86 -14.24 4.76 23.90
CA TRP A 86 -12.85 5.16 23.69
C TRP A 86 -12.72 6.68 23.58
N MET A 87 -11.86 7.25 24.43
CA MET A 87 -11.48 8.66 24.33
C MET A 87 -10.26 8.79 23.41
N PRO A 88 -10.31 9.63 22.37
CA PRO A 88 -9.14 9.97 21.58
C PRO A 88 -7.99 10.45 22.45
N ASP A 89 -6.93 9.65 22.51
CA ASP A 89 -5.65 10.17 22.98
C ASP A 89 -5.29 11.39 22.13
N LYS A 90 -4.60 12.36 22.72
CA LYS A 90 -3.84 13.34 21.93
C LYS A 90 -2.72 12.58 21.23
N ILE A 91 -3.05 11.90 20.14
CA ILE A 91 -2.09 11.22 19.31
C ILE A 91 -1.27 12.35 18.69
N ILE A 92 -0.01 12.49 19.12
CA ILE A 92 0.96 13.26 18.35
C ILE A 92 1.08 12.52 17.02
N PHE A 93 0.44 13.06 16.00
CA PHE A 93 0.50 12.50 14.67
C PHE A 93 1.94 12.60 14.18
N ILE A 94 2.62 11.46 14.14
CA ILE A 94 3.87 11.33 13.42
C ILE A 94 3.51 10.72 12.07
N PRO A 95 3.55 11.51 10.98
CA PRO A 95 3.28 10.95 9.66
C PRO A 95 4.25 9.78 9.41
N PRO A 96 3.75 8.63 8.93
CA PRO A 96 4.64 7.55 8.55
C PRO A 96 5.61 8.01 7.47
N ASP A 97 6.80 7.42 7.43
CA ASP A 97 7.75 7.63 6.35
C ASP A 97 7.14 7.17 5.01
N THR A 98 7.72 7.64 3.90
CA THR A 98 7.17 7.42 2.56
C THR A 98 7.11 5.93 2.19
N LEU A 99 8.09 5.11 2.59
CA LEU A 99 8.08 3.67 2.29
C LEU A 99 6.94 2.97 3.02
N THR A 100 6.77 3.30 4.29
CA THR A 100 5.66 2.82 5.10
C THR A 100 4.29 3.22 4.52
N LYS A 101 4.15 4.44 3.98
CA LYS A 101 2.93 4.85 3.26
C LYS A 101 2.67 3.98 2.04
N ILE A 102 3.69 3.72 1.23
CA ILE A 102 3.59 2.88 0.03
C ILE A 102 3.14 1.47 0.41
N GLN A 103 3.71 0.87 1.45
CA GLN A 103 3.33 -0.46 1.94
C GLN A 103 1.82 -0.55 2.24
N ILE A 104 1.27 0.46 2.93
CA ILE A 104 -0.12 0.44 3.38
C ILE A 104 -1.08 0.69 2.26
N MET A 105 -0.76 1.66 1.40
CA MET A 105 -1.57 1.88 0.21
C MET A 105 -1.55 0.65 -0.69
N SER A 106 -0.43 -0.06 -0.79
CA SER A 106 -0.33 -1.32 -1.54
C SER A 106 -1.24 -2.40 -0.96
N LEU A 107 -1.25 -2.56 0.36
CA LEU A 107 -2.22 -3.44 1.04
C LEU A 107 -3.66 -2.99 0.79
N ALA A 108 -3.93 -1.69 0.90
CA ALA A 108 -5.25 -1.12 0.69
C ALA A 108 -5.77 -1.40 -0.72
N PHE A 109 -4.91 -1.20 -1.72
CA PHE A 109 -5.18 -1.49 -3.12
C PHE A 109 -5.53 -2.95 -3.34
N GLN A 110 -4.74 -3.89 -2.80
CA GLN A 110 -5.02 -5.31 -2.89
C GLN A 110 -6.38 -5.66 -2.29
N CYS A 111 -6.72 -5.07 -1.14
CA CYS A 111 -8.02 -5.24 -0.49
C CYS A 111 -9.16 -4.74 -1.39
N SER A 112 -9.03 -3.54 -1.98
CA SER A 112 -10.05 -2.97 -2.86
C SER A 112 -10.27 -3.83 -4.12
N ILE A 113 -9.20 -4.36 -4.73
CA ILE A 113 -9.30 -5.29 -5.86
C ILE A 113 -10.01 -6.58 -5.46
N LEU A 114 -9.63 -7.22 -4.34
CA LEU A 114 -10.25 -8.46 -3.88
C LEU A 114 -11.75 -8.32 -3.61
N ASN A 115 -12.19 -7.14 -3.18
CA ASN A 115 -13.59 -6.85 -2.92
C ASN A 115 -14.37 -6.34 -4.15
N ARG A 116 -13.72 -6.16 -5.31
CA ARG A 116 -14.31 -5.58 -6.55
C ARG A 116 -14.67 -4.09 -6.45
N HIS A 117 -13.94 -3.34 -5.63
CA HIS A 117 -14.11 -1.90 -5.44
C HIS A 117 -13.17 -1.13 -6.38
N ASN A 118 -13.50 -1.13 -7.67
CA ASN A 118 -12.59 -0.67 -8.72
C ASN A 118 -12.26 0.83 -8.63
N GLU A 119 -13.21 1.69 -8.26
CA GLU A 119 -12.97 3.14 -8.14
C GLU A 119 -12.04 3.47 -6.97
N ALA A 120 -12.23 2.84 -5.81
CA ALA A 120 -11.34 3.01 -4.68
C ALA A 120 -9.92 2.47 -4.99
N ALA A 121 -9.84 1.29 -5.61
CA ALA A 121 -8.57 0.73 -6.06
C ALA A 121 -7.83 1.71 -7.00
N LYS A 122 -8.55 2.34 -7.93
CA LYS A 122 -7.98 3.31 -8.87
C LYS A 122 -7.43 4.56 -8.16
N GLU A 123 -8.16 5.11 -7.19
CA GLU A 123 -7.68 6.28 -6.43
C GLU A 123 -6.48 5.93 -5.55
N ILE A 124 -6.50 4.80 -4.85
CA ILE A 124 -5.36 4.32 -4.05
C ILE A 124 -4.15 4.10 -4.95
N PHE A 125 -4.34 3.52 -6.13
CA PHE A 125 -3.27 3.26 -7.07
C PHE A 125 -2.56 4.53 -7.53
N LYS A 126 -3.31 5.60 -7.85
CA LYS A 126 -2.72 6.90 -8.17
C LYS A 126 -1.83 7.42 -7.04
N CYS A 127 -2.28 7.27 -5.79
CA CYS A 127 -1.50 7.68 -4.62
C CYS A 127 -0.25 6.83 -4.40
N ILE A 128 -0.31 5.51 -4.67
CA ILE A 128 0.86 4.62 -4.66
C ILE A 128 1.91 5.14 -5.66
N ILE A 129 1.52 5.35 -6.92
CA ILE A 129 2.45 5.78 -7.97
C ILE A 129 3.07 7.14 -7.65
N ALA A 130 2.28 8.09 -7.15
CA ALA A 130 2.80 9.40 -6.72
C ALA A 130 3.83 9.25 -5.58
N ALA A 131 3.54 8.41 -4.57
CA ALA A 131 4.46 8.19 -3.46
C ALA A 131 5.75 7.47 -3.87
N ILE A 132 5.66 6.52 -4.79
CA ILE A 132 6.83 5.81 -5.34
C ILE A 132 7.72 6.77 -6.13
N ASN A 133 7.14 7.63 -6.98
CA ASN A 133 7.90 8.62 -7.71
C ASN A 133 8.65 9.57 -6.74
N LEU A 134 7.99 10.02 -5.66
CA LEU A 134 8.63 10.83 -4.63
C LEU A 134 9.77 10.06 -3.93
N TYR A 135 9.53 8.79 -3.57
CA TYR A 135 10.50 7.95 -2.90
C TYR A 135 11.76 7.71 -3.77
N PHE A 136 11.57 7.37 -5.04
CA PHE A 136 12.66 7.14 -5.98
C PHE A 136 13.48 8.39 -6.27
N ASN A 137 12.82 9.55 -6.36
CA ASN A 137 13.52 10.83 -6.51
C ASN A 137 14.29 11.23 -5.25
N TYR A 138 13.75 10.97 -4.06
CA TYR A 138 14.43 11.29 -2.80
C TYR A 138 15.68 10.44 -2.60
N PHE A 139 15.58 9.14 -2.88
CA PHE A 139 16.69 8.18 -2.77
C PHE A 139 17.45 8.01 -4.09
N ALA A 140 17.55 9.09 -4.89
CA ALA A 140 18.25 9.06 -6.17
C ALA A 140 19.66 8.46 -6.00
N LYS A 141 19.91 7.29 -6.62
CA LYS A 141 21.18 6.50 -6.61
C LYS A 141 21.37 5.53 -5.43
N GLU A 142 20.40 5.35 -4.54
CA GLU A 142 20.45 4.33 -3.48
C GLU A 142 19.69 3.06 -3.89
N VAL A 143 20.39 2.15 -4.57
CA VAL A 143 19.80 0.92 -5.13
C VAL A 143 19.06 0.07 -4.08
N GLU A 144 19.59 -0.02 -2.85
CA GLU A 144 18.97 -0.78 -1.76
C GLU A 144 17.56 -0.27 -1.41
N GLN A 145 17.33 1.04 -1.49
CA GLN A 145 16.03 1.64 -1.21
C GLN A 145 15.02 1.25 -2.30
N TYR A 146 15.47 1.17 -3.55
CA TYR A 146 14.61 0.75 -4.66
C TYR A 146 14.15 -0.69 -4.51
N SER A 147 15.04 -1.59 -4.06
CA SER A 147 14.68 -2.98 -3.72
C SER A 147 13.58 -3.05 -2.67
N LYS A 148 13.70 -2.28 -1.58
CA LYS A 148 12.67 -2.23 -0.53
C LYS A 148 11.32 -1.73 -1.04
N CYS A 149 11.31 -0.75 -1.94
CA CYS A 149 10.08 -0.24 -2.54
C CYS A 149 9.45 -1.26 -3.51
N ALA A 150 10.28 -1.98 -4.28
CA ALA A 150 9.82 -2.97 -5.25
C ALA A 150 9.06 -4.14 -4.59
N GLU A 151 9.40 -4.51 -3.36
CA GLU A 151 8.66 -5.51 -2.56
C GLU A 151 7.16 -5.19 -2.44
N TYR A 152 6.79 -3.91 -2.42
CA TYR A 152 5.41 -3.46 -2.32
C TYR A 152 4.79 -3.16 -3.69
N LEU A 153 5.59 -2.60 -4.62
CA LEU A 153 5.11 -2.22 -5.95
C LEU A 153 4.81 -3.44 -6.83
N LEU A 154 5.67 -4.45 -6.88
CA LEU A 154 5.50 -5.59 -7.80
C LEU A 154 4.18 -6.34 -7.58
N PRO A 155 3.75 -6.66 -6.35
CA PRO A 155 2.42 -7.23 -6.11
C PRO A 155 1.27 -6.36 -6.60
N VAL A 156 1.38 -5.02 -6.47
CA VAL A 156 0.37 -4.08 -6.99
C VAL A 156 0.32 -4.14 -8.50
N LEU A 157 1.48 -4.10 -9.17
CA LEU A 157 1.56 -4.18 -10.63
C LEU A 157 1.04 -5.51 -11.17
N LYS A 158 1.13 -6.62 -10.45
CA LYS A 158 0.56 -7.90 -10.91
C LYS A 158 -0.97 -7.85 -11.10
N LEU A 159 -1.66 -6.95 -10.39
CA LEU A 159 -3.12 -6.88 -10.31
C LEU A 159 -3.77 -5.86 -11.25
N ILE A 160 -3.00 -5.01 -11.95
CA ILE A 160 -3.53 -4.04 -12.91
C ILE A 160 -3.51 -4.57 -14.35
N GLU A 161 -4.08 -3.85 -15.30
CA GLU A 161 -4.09 -4.23 -16.71
C GLU A 161 -2.70 -4.16 -17.36
N PRO A 162 -2.37 -5.07 -18.31
CA PRO A 162 -1.05 -5.15 -18.94
C PRO A 162 -0.51 -3.84 -19.53
N GLU A 163 -1.38 -3.01 -20.12
CA GLU A 163 -0.96 -1.73 -20.72
C GLU A 163 -0.44 -0.75 -19.65
N SER A 164 -1.12 -0.66 -18.52
CA SER A 164 -0.69 0.19 -17.39
C SER A 164 0.56 -0.36 -16.72
N LYS A 165 0.70 -1.70 -16.59
CA LYS A 165 1.95 -2.32 -16.14
C LYS A 165 3.12 -1.85 -17.00
N LEU A 166 2.98 -1.94 -18.32
CA LEU A 166 4.01 -1.54 -19.27
C LEU A 166 4.41 -0.06 -19.10
N LYS A 167 3.43 0.85 -19.12
CA LYS A 167 3.70 2.29 -18.99
C LYS A 167 4.46 2.61 -17.70
N ILE A 168 4.11 1.96 -16.60
CA ILE A 168 4.75 2.17 -15.31
C ILE A 168 6.14 1.55 -15.30
N THR A 169 6.31 0.32 -15.77
CA THR A 169 7.64 -0.30 -15.87
C THR A 169 8.59 0.58 -16.68
N GLN A 170 8.13 1.12 -17.82
CA GLN A 170 8.92 2.07 -18.64
C GLN A 170 9.30 3.33 -17.89
N ALA A 171 8.38 3.92 -17.12
CA ALA A 171 8.66 5.11 -16.31
C ALA A 171 9.68 4.85 -15.20
N LEU A 172 9.79 3.60 -14.72
CA LEU A 172 10.68 3.23 -13.61
C LEU A 172 12.05 2.73 -14.07
N VAL A 173 12.28 2.52 -15.38
CA VAL A 173 13.56 2.10 -15.96
C VAL A 173 14.77 2.86 -15.38
N PRO A 174 14.74 4.20 -15.24
CA PRO A 174 15.89 4.94 -14.69
C PRO A 174 16.33 4.52 -13.30
N TYR A 175 15.42 3.97 -12.49
CA TYR A 175 15.67 3.56 -11.10
C TYR A 175 15.99 2.07 -10.99
N ILE A 176 15.41 1.23 -11.84
CA ILE A 176 15.59 -0.23 -11.76
C ILE A 176 16.84 -0.74 -12.49
N LYS A 177 17.31 -0.01 -13.54
CA LYS A 177 18.38 -0.49 -14.42
C LYS A 177 19.74 -0.69 -13.74
N SER A 178 19.96 -0.01 -12.62
CA SER A 178 21.20 -0.13 -11.84
C SER A 178 21.25 -1.39 -10.96
N SER A 179 20.18 -2.19 -10.92
CA SER A 179 20.10 -3.45 -10.20
C SER A 179 19.64 -4.57 -11.12
N LEU A 180 20.48 -5.59 -11.31
CA LEU A 180 20.12 -6.77 -12.09
C LEU A 180 18.97 -7.55 -11.46
N ASP A 181 18.92 -7.61 -10.13
CA ASP A 181 17.83 -8.28 -9.40
C ASP A 181 16.49 -7.60 -9.69
N LEU A 182 16.42 -6.27 -9.53
CA LEU A 182 15.22 -5.50 -9.87
C LEU A 182 14.87 -5.62 -11.35
N SER A 183 15.88 -5.51 -12.21
CA SER A 183 15.68 -5.64 -13.66
C SER A 183 15.11 -7.01 -14.03
N GLY A 184 15.56 -8.08 -13.37
CA GLY A 184 15.01 -9.42 -13.51
C GLY A 184 13.55 -9.50 -13.08
N GLN A 185 13.22 -9.02 -11.88
CA GLN A 185 11.85 -9.05 -11.36
C GLN A 185 10.85 -8.26 -12.22
N PHE A 186 11.26 -7.09 -12.73
CA PHE A 186 10.44 -6.31 -13.67
C PHE A 186 10.39 -6.93 -15.07
N SER A 187 11.45 -7.62 -15.50
CA SER A 187 11.44 -8.40 -16.74
C SER A 187 10.45 -9.56 -16.66
N ASP A 188 10.40 -10.28 -15.54
CA ASP A 188 9.42 -11.35 -15.33
C ASP A 188 7.99 -10.81 -15.46
N LEU A 189 7.72 -9.65 -14.86
CA LEU A 189 6.43 -8.97 -14.98
C LEU A 189 6.09 -8.62 -16.44
N LEU A 190 7.05 -8.14 -17.22
CA LEU A 190 6.86 -7.86 -18.65
C LEU A 190 6.66 -9.14 -19.47
N MET A 191 7.35 -10.22 -19.10
CA MET A 191 7.27 -11.52 -19.73
C MET A 191 5.89 -12.18 -19.53
N GLU A 192 5.30 -12.06 -18.34
CA GLU A 192 3.92 -12.45 -18.05
C GLU A 192 2.93 -11.76 -19.02
N ASN A 193 3.24 -10.54 -19.48
CA ASN A 193 2.43 -9.78 -20.44
C ASN A 193 2.84 -10.00 -21.91
N LYS A 194 3.69 -11.00 -22.20
CA LYS A 194 4.24 -11.30 -23.54
C LYS A 194 4.98 -10.12 -24.18
N ASN A 195 5.51 -9.19 -23.39
CA ASN A 195 6.25 -8.04 -23.90
C ASN A 195 7.76 -8.34 -23.99
N PHE A 196 8.12 -9.17 -24.97
CA PHE A 196 9.51 -9.63 -25.15
C PHE A 196 10.47 -8.50 -25.53
N GLU A 197 10.03 -7.54 -26.34
CA GLU A 197 10.83 -6.37 -26.71
C GLU A 197 11.11 -5.48 -25.49
N GLY A 198 10.12 -5.29 -24.61
CA GLY A 198 10.30 -4.57 -23.35
C GLY A 198 11.27 -5.28 -22.40
N VAL A 199 11.19 -6.62 -22.30
CA VAL A 199 12.15 -7.42 -21.53
C VAL A 199 13.57 -7.22 -22.05
N LYS A 200 13.75 -7.37 -23.37
CA LYS A 200 15.04 -7.21 -24.01
C LYS A 200 15.62 -5.81 -23.77
N ALA A 201 14.83 -4.76 -24.01
CA ALA A 201 15.26 -3.39 -23.82
C ALA A 201 15.68 -3.10 -22.37
N LEU A 202 14.91 -3.57 -21.39
CA LEU A 202 15.24 -3.39 -19.98
C LEU A 202 16.56 -4.08 -19.62
N LEU A 203 16.72 -5.35 -20.00
CA LEU A 203 17.93 -6.10 -19.69
C LEU A 203 19.18 -5.54 -20.39
N GLU A 204 19.05 -5.11 -21.65
CA GLU A 204 20.14 -4.44 -22.39
C GLU A 204 20.57 -3.14 -21.69
N GLU A 205 19.61 -2.32 -21.26
CA GLU A 205 19.90 -1.07 -20.56
C GLU A 205 20.57 -1.32 -19.20
N SER A 206 20.14 -2.36 -18.48
CA SER A 206 20.73 -2.74 -17.20
C SER A 206 22.17 -3.26 -17.35
N ILE A 207 22.42 -4.12 -18.34
CA ILE A 207 23.78 -4.60 -18.64
C ILE A 207 24.69 -3.42 -19.02
N PHE A 208 24.22 -2.53 -19.89
CA PHE A 208 24.96 -1.34 -20.29
C PHE A 208 25.27 -0.41 -19.10
N SER A 209 24.29 -0.18 -18.22
CA SER A 209 24.47 0.66 -17.03
C SER A 209 25.47 0.07 -16.04
N LEU A 210 25.55 -1.25 -15.93
CA LEU A 210 26.51 -1.90 -15.04
C LEU A 210 27.93 -1.83 -15.59
N ASN A 211 28.11 -2.12 -16.88
CA ASN A 211 29.43 -2.06 -17.52
C ASN A 211 30.06 -0.67 -17.43
N THR A 212 29.26 0.38 -17.66
CA THR A 212 29.74 1.78 -17.54
C THR A 212 30.08 2.18 -16.10
N ASN A 213 29.37 1.67 -15.10
CA ASN A 213 29.73 1.89 -13.69
C ASN A 213 31.01 1.15 -13.29
N THR A 214 31.24 -0.06 -13.83
CA THR A 214 32.49 -0.81 -13.60
C THR A 214 33.68 -0.11 -14.25
N GLU A 215 33.55 0.36 -15.49
CA GLU A 215 34.63 1.09 -16.19
C GLU A 215 35.02 2.40 -15.47
N ASN A 216 34.04 3.17 -14.96
CA ASN A 216 34.31 4.40 -14.22
C ASN A 216 34.97 4.15 -12.85
N GLN A 217 34.77 2.98 -12.23
CA GLN A 217 35.47 2.59 -10.99
C GLN A 217 36.90 2.08 -11.25
N VAL A 218 37.18 1.57 -12.44
CA VAL A 218 38.54 1.12 -12.83
C VAL A 218 39.43 2.31 -13.23
N LEU A 219 38.84 3.43 -13.64
CA LEU A 219 39.54 4.64 -14.10
C LEU A 219 39.68 5.74 -13.02
N ALA A 220 39.10 5.56 -11.83
CA ALA A 220 39.18 6.48 -10.69
C ALA A 220 40.19 6.01 -9.63
#